data_AF-A0A8C4V9F5-F1
#
_entry.id   AF-A0A8C4V9F5-F1
#
_cell.length_a   1.000
_cell.length_b   1.000
_cell.length_c   1.000
_cell.angle_alpha   90.00
_cell.angle_beta   90.00
_cell.angle_gamma   90.00
#
_symmetry.space_group_name_H-M   'P 1'
#
loop_
_entity.id
_entity.type
_entity.pdbx_description
1 polymer ?
#
loop_
_entity_poly.entity_id
_entity_poly.type
_entity_poly.pdbx_seq_one_letter_code
_entity_poly.pdbx_strand_id
1 'polypeptide(L)'
;MELLKKEVRSLLVAAKEGLTPRQLEQEYMAMIGRPLPLRDLGFQSTLELVSNMPEVVRVCPYEKGTFILKAIADETTKAIARLVARQRKSARARKSVAARAHAASPCNKPQSFPQRGRAPVLPARVKAELQDLLSSSPLLLLDFDKAFFRRFGRAFQYTQYGFLSMFDVLRSVSDIIVVEQTRAGSLLTLKKYLASEKEKEEVPQAVPAVEKPPSQGTENFCLTAEEKSEPVETQAVDLGDGLKQLQDLEQSLLDKLIMTPEIPPDAVQDKSLCSLPPLERRCLVGVSVEFIISPSQFYIHICSRETSDKLQDMMFEMRQCYSNKLVSDRYIMPESSVQPGQLCCVTDSEWWYRVVIHCVVNDKEVEVFYPDYGNLKIVQKSRLRFLKWCYLKFPAQAIPCSLAWVKPVEGTWSSAATLLFKELCSSKLLVGIVDEYVNGILYLFLCDTSTEEDVYFHCVLQDGGCAHVCGENVLSQVRRKECAAEREDRERIDWARVI
;
A
#
# COMPACT_ATOMS: atom_id res chain seq x y z
N MET A 1 -6.89 -6.99 -34.67
CA MET A 1 -5.72 -7.46 -35.46
C MET A 1 -4.83 -6.33 -35.96
N GLU A 2 -5.33 -5.31 -36.67
CA GLU A 2 -4.43 -4.34 -37.33
C GLU A 2 -3.50 -3.54 -36.38
N LEU A 3 -3.96 -3.22 -35.16
CA LEU A 3 -3.10 -2.62 -34.14
C LEU A 3 -1.93 -3.54 -33.74
N LEU A 4 -2.22 -4.82 -33.46
CA LEU A 4 -1.21 -5.83 -33.11
C LEU A 4 -0.17 -6.02 -34.22
N LYS A 5 -0.59 -5.93 -35.49
CA LYS A 5 0.33 -5.96 -36.64
C LYS A 5 1.30 -4.78 -36.63
N LYS A 6 0.85 -3.57 -36.28
CA LYS A 6 1.72 -2.39 -36.12
C LYS A 6 2.67 -2.53 -34.93
N GLU A 7 2.18 -2.98 -33.78
CA GLU A 7 2.97 -3.22 -32.57
C GLU A 7 4.09 -4.25 -32.84
N VAL A 8 3.75 -5.41 -33.40
CA VAL A 8 4.71 -6.46 -33.78
C VAL A 8 5.69 -5.98 -34.87
N ARG A 9 5.24 -5.18 -35.85
CA ARG A 9 6.12 -4.60 -36.87
C ARG A 9 7.18 -3.68 -36.25
N SER A 10 6.79 -2.79 -35.33
CA SER A 10 7.71 -1.82 -34.72
C SER A 10 8.87 -2.50 -33.97
N LEU A 11 8.56 -3.51 -33.17
CA LEU A 11 9.53 -4.36 -32.45
C LEU A 11 10.51 -5.04 -33.41
N LEU A 12 9.98 -5.72 -34.43
CA LEU A 12 10.80 -6.46 -35.39
C LEU A 12 11.59 -5.58 -36.38
N VAL A 13 11.21 -4.31 -36.56
CA VAL A 13 11.98 -3.32 -37.33
C VAL A 13 13.16 -2.79 -36.51
N ALA A 14 13.00 -2.61 -35.20
CA ALA A 14 14.09 -2.22 -34.29
C ALA A 14 15.14 -3.34 -34.14
N ALA A 15 14.70 -4.61 -34.14
CA ALA A 15 15.55 -5.78 -33.99
C ALA A 15 16.33 -6.14 -35.28
N LYS A 16 17.51 -5.52 -35.48
CA LYS A 16 18.39 -5.71 -36.67
C LYS A 16 18.59 -7.17 -37.12
N GLU A 17 18.84 -8.07 -36.18
CA GLU A 17 19.10 -9.48 -36.50
C GLU A 17 17.83 -10.35 -36.51
N GLY A 18 16.68 -9.78 -36.16
CA GLY A 18 15.41 -10.46 -35.86
C GLY A 18 15.32 -10.98 -34.43
N LEU A 19 14.13 -11.42 -34.03
CA LEU A 19 13.83 -11.93 -32.68
C LEU A 19 13.41 -13.40 -32.75
N THR A 20 13.77 -14.22 -31.77
CA THR A 20 13.09 -15.51 -31.57
C THR A 20 11.66 -15.29 -31.04
N PRO A 21 10.71 -16.24 -31.19
CA PRO A 21 9.35 -16.09 -30.66
C PRO A 21 9.31 -15.72 -29.16
N ARG A 22 10.19 -16.29 -28.33
CA ARG A 22 10.31 -15.95 -26.91
C ARG A 22 10.83 -14.53 -26.67
N GLN A 23 11.76 -14.04 -27.49
CA GLN A 23 12.23 -12.66 -27.40
C GLN A 23 11.14 -11.68 -27.87
N LEU A 24 10.36 -12.02 -28.89
CA LEU A 24 9.22 -11.19 -29.30
C LEU A 24 8.18 -11.07 -28.18
N GLU A 25 7.86 -12.16 -27.47
CA GLU A 25 6.99 -12.10 -26.28
C GLU A 25 7.56 -11.19 -25.17
N GLN A 26 8.88 -11.27 -24.93
CA GLN A 26 9.57 -10.48 -23.91
C GLN A 26 9.65 -8.99 -24.27
N GLU A 27 10.04 -8.65 -25.50
CA GLU A 27 10.13 -7.26 -25.96
C GLU A 27 8.75 -6.63 -26.14
N TYR A 28 7.75 -7.41 -26.59
CA TYR A 28 6.35 -6.94 -26.63
C TYR A 28 5.83 -6.63 -25.22
N MET A 29 6.09 -7.51 -24.23
CA MET A 29 5.76 -7.24 -22.84
C MET A 29 6.50 -6.03 -22.26
N ALA A 30 7.77 -5.81 -22.66
CA ALA A 30 8.60 -4.71 -22.18
C ALA A 30 8.21 -3.36 -22.81
N MET A 31 7.87 -3.33 -24.10
CA MET A 31 7.55 -2.10 -24.84
C MET A 31 6.06 -1.72 -24.73
N ILE A 32 5.16 -2.70 -24.86
CA ILE A 32 3.69 -2.48 -24.89
C ILE A 32 3.07 -2.66 -23.49
N GLY A 33 3.84 -3.13 -22.50
CA GLY A 33 3.41 -3.27 -21.10
C GLY A 33 2.40 -4.40 -20.82
N ARG A 34 1.97 -5.12 -21.85
CA ARG A 34 0.95 -6.19 -21.81
C ARG A 34 1.46 -7.44 -22.54
N PRO A 35 1.04 -8.66 -22.14
CA PRO A 35 1.46 -9.88 -22.83
C PRO A 35 0.94 -9.90 -24.26
N LEU A 36 1.65 -10.63 -25.13
CA LEU A 36 1.20 -10.89 -26.49
C LEU A 36 -0.17 -11.60 -26.44
N PRO A 37 -1.23 -11.08 -27.08
CA PRO A 37 -2.63 -11.50 -26.83
C PRO A 37 -2.99 -12.80 -27.56
N LEU A 38 -2.21 -13.87 -27.31
CA LEU A 38 -2.34 -15.17 -27.97
C LEU A 38 -3.71 -15.81 -27.69
N ARG A 39 -4.04 -15.94 -26.39
CA ARG A 39 -5.26 -16.63 -25.94
C ARG A 39 -6.53 -15.86 -26.32
N ASP A 40 -6.50 -14.54 -26.23
CA ASP A 40 -7.62 -13.66 -26.58
C ASP A 40 -7.95 -13.70 -28.08
N LEU A 41 -6.97 -14.11 -28.89
CA LEU A 41 -7.09 -14.30 -30.35
C LEU A 41 -7.15 -15.78 -30.76
N GLY A 42 -7.20 -16.72 -29.80
CA GLY A 42 -7.33 -18.16 -30.03
C GLY A 42 -6.03 -18.91 -30.39
N PHE A 43 -4.89 -18.23 -30.50
CA PHE A 43 -3.61 -18.85 -30.86
C PHE A 43 -2.96 -19.60 -29.68
N GLN A 44 -2.41 -20.78 -29.96
CA GLN A 44 -1.72 -21.63 -28.99
C GLN A 44 -0.23 -21.29 -28.86
N SER A 45 0.35 -20.56 -29.83
CA SER A 45 1.76 -20.13 -29.78
C SER A 45 2.04 -18.84 -30.55
N THR A 46 3.12 -18.14 -30.17
CA THR A 46 3.64 -16.99 -30.92
C THR A 46 3.99 -17.33 -32.36
N LEU A 47 4.45 -18.56 -32.64
CA LEU A 47 4.76 -19.00 -34.00
C LEU A 47 3.50 -19.11 -34.87
N GLU A 48 2.39 -19.55 -34.29
CA GLU A 48 1.08 -19.63 -34.95
C GLU A 48 0.48 -18.24 -35.20
N LEU A 49 0.57 -17.33 -34.22
CA LEU A 49 0.15 -15.93 -34.36
C LEU A 49 0.92 -15.23 -35.50
N VAL A 50 2.25 -15.33 -35.54
CA VAL A 50 3.03 -14.64 -36.58
C VAL A 50 2.89 -15.29 -37.96
N SER A 51 2.58 -16.59 -38.02
CA SER A 51 2.21 -17.28 -39.27
C SER A 51 0.87 -16.78 -39.85
N ASN A 52 0.01 -16.20 -39.02
CA ASN A 52 -1.26 -15.55 -39.42
C ASN A 52 -1.10 -14.05 -39.80
N MET A 53 0.13 -13.54 -39.91
CA MET A 53 0.44 -12.19 -40.42
C MET A 53 1.66 -12.19 -41.37
N PRO A 54 1.60 -12.96 -42.48
CA PRO A 54 2.71 -13.13 -43.43
C PRO A 54 3.11 -11.84 -44.16
N GLU A 55 2.32 -10.77 -44.09
CA GLU A 55 2.62 -9.42 -44.58
C GLU A 55 3.36 -8.52 -43.56
N VAL A 56 3.50 -8.98 -42.32
CA VAL A 56 4.22 -8.29 -41.23
C VAL A 56 5.53 -9.00 -40.91
N VAL A 57 5.48 -10.33 -40.78
CA VAL A 57 6.57 -11.14 -40.23
C VAL A 57 7.00 -12.20 -41.22
N ARG A 58 8.29 -12.19 -41.56
CA ARG A 58 8.94 -13.32 -42.23
C ARG A 58 9.58 -14.22 -41.17
N VAL A 59 9.11 -15.46 -41.11
CA VAL A 59 9.71 -16.52 -40.29
C VAL A 59 10.91 -17.10 -41.06
N CYS A 60 12.10 -17.07 -40.46
CA CYS A 60 13.31 -17.65 -41.02
C CYS A 60 13.80 -18.80 -40.11
N PRO A 61 14.13 -19.99 -40.65
CA PRO A 61 14.77 -21.03 -39.87
C PRO A 61 16.18 -20.58 -39.45
N TYR A 62 16.57 -20.95 -38.24
CA TYR A 62 17.88 -20.71 -37.64
C TYR A 62 18.43 -22.01 -37.05
N GLU A 63 19.70 -22.02 -36.66
CA GLU A 63 20.42 -23.23 -36.26
C GLU A 63 19.67 -24.04 -35.19
N LYS A 64 19.73 -25.38 -35.32
CA LYS A 64 19.15 -26.37 -34.39
C LYS A 64 17.64 -26.21 -34.14
N GLY A 65 16.85 -26.01 -35.21
CA GLY A 65 15.38 -26.08 -35.14
C GLY A 65 14.73 -24.87 -34.44
N THR A 66 15.45 -23.75 -34.36
CA THR A 66 14.91 -22.48 -33.86
C THR A 66 14.45 -21.60 -35.01
N PHE A 67 13.58 -20.63 -34.73
CA PHE A 67 13.09 -19.69 -35.74
C PHE A 67 13.45 -18.26 -35.32
N ILE A 68 13.86 -17.45 -36.30
CA ILE A 68 14.05 -16.01 -36.16
C ILE A 68 12.97 -15.30 -36.98
N LEU A 69 12.27 -14.39 -36.32
CA LEU A 69 11.24 -13.53 -36.87
C LEU A 69 11.89 -12.24 -37.34
N LYS A 70 11.63 -11.83 -38.59
CA LYS A 70 12.11 -10.55 -39.14
C LYS A 70 10.94 -9.75 -39.70
N ALA A 71 10.96 -8.43 -39.49
CA ALA A 71 9.96 -7.56 -40.10
C ALA A 71 10.06 -7.62 -41.63
N ILE A 72 8.89 -7.57 -42.27
CA ILE A 72 8.77 -7.24 -43.68
C ILE A 72 8.58 -5.72 -43.75
N ALA A 73 9.52 -5.05 -44.40
CA ALA A 73 9.46 -3.61 -44.61
C ALA A 73 8.42 -3.28 -45.69
N ASP A 74 7.41 -2.51 -45.31
CA ASP A 74 6.51 -1.82 -46.22
C ASP A 74 7.13 -0.47 -46.66
N GLU A 75 6.48 0.25 -47.59
CA GLU A 75 7.02 1.53 -48.09
C GLU A 75 7.16 2.61 -47.00
N THR A 76 6.40 2.53 -45.89
CA THR A 76 6.52 3.49 -44.78
C THR A 76 7.66 3.15 -43.82
N THR A 77 7.99 1.86 -43.62
CA THR A 77 9.07 1.41 -42.72
C THR A 77 10.42 1.18 -43.41
N LYS A 78 10.46 1.23 -44.75
CA LYS A 78 11.65 1.08 -45.62
C LYS A 78 12.83 1.96 -45.23
N ALA A 79 12.58 3.20 -44.79
CA ALA A 79 13.61 4.13 -44.34
C ALA A 79 14.23 3.70 -43.00
N ILE A 80 13.40 3.34 -42.02
CA ILE A 80 13.83 2.90 -40.68
C ILE A 80 14.64 1.59 -40.79
N ALA A 81 14.16 0.62 -41.58
CA ALA A 81 14.87 -0.63 -41.83
C ALA A 81 16.28 -0.41 -42.41
N ARG A 82 16.47 0.58 -43.29
CA ARG A 82 17.79 0.97 -43.82
C ARG A 82 18.70 1.61 -42.77
N LEU A 83 18.15 2.39 -41.84
CA LEU A 83 18.90 3.00 -40.74
C LEU A 83 19.36 1.94 -39.73
N VAL A 84 18.45 1.05 -39.30
CA VAL A 84 18.76 -0.05 -38.38
C VAL A 84 19.81 -0.99 -38.98
N ALA A 85 19.69 -1.34 -40.28
CA ALA A 85 20.70 -2.16 -40.97
C ALA A 85 22.12 -1.53 -40.92
N ARG A 86 22.23 -0.19 -40.93
CA ARG A 86 23.50 0.55 -40.90
C ARG A 86 24.11 0.72 -39.51
N GLN A 87 23.40 0.38 -38.42
CA GLN A 87 23.95 0.47 -37.06
C GLN A 87 25.21 -0.41 -36.90
N ARG A 88 26.29 0.19 -36.38
CA ARG A 88 27.56 -0.51 -36.10
C ARG A 88 27.44 -1.39 -34.86
N LYS A 89 28.09 -2.56 -34.89
CA LYS A 89 28.05 -3.54 -33.78
C LYS A 89 28.80 -2.99 -32.56
N SER A 90 28.15 -2.85 -31.42
CA SER A 90 28.81 -2.59 -30.14
C SER A 90 29.41 -3.89 -29.59
N ALA A 91 30.70 -3.86 -29.24
CA ALA A 91 31.48 -5.07 -28.94
C ALA A 91 31.32 -5.56 -27.47
N ARG A 92 30.08 -5.70 -26.98
CA ARG A 92 29.81 -6.18 -25.60
C ARG A 92 29.08 -7.52 -25.50
N ALA A 93 28.78 -8.19 -26.62
CA ALA A 93 28.04 -9.45 -26.67
C ALA A 93 28.93 -10.70 -26.85
N ARG A 94 29.97 -10.88 -26.02
CA ARG A 94 30.70 -12.17 -25.87
C ARG A 94 31.25 -12.35 -24.45
N LYS A 95 30.40 -12.81 -23.53
CA LYS A 95 30.76 -13.67 -22.38
C LYS A 95 29.46 -14.20 -21.75
N SER A 96 29.10 -15.41 -22.14
CA SER A 96 28.01 -16.20 -21.56
C SER A 96 28.57 -17.53 -21.06
N VAL A 97 27.76 -18.23 -20.25
CA VAL A 97 27.93 -19.64 -19.85
C VAL A 97 29.05 -19.97 -18.86
N ALA A 98 28.72 -19.93 -17.56
CA ALA A 98 28.96 -21.04 -16.62
C ALA A 98 28.17 -20.83 -15.30
N ALA A 99 27.58 -21.91 -14.76
CA ALA A 99 27.06 -22.07 -13.38
C ALA A 99 26.08 -20.99 -12.84
N ARG A 100 24.77 -21.25 -12.64
CA ARG A 100 24.14 -22.45 -12.06
C ARG A 100 22.70 -22.63 -12.56
N ALA A 101 22.26 -23.89 -12.65
CA ALA A 101 20.88 -24.28 -12.89
C ALA A 101 20.11 -24.53 -11.58
N HIS A 102 18.79 -24.71 -11.69
CA HIS A 102 17.82 -25.12 -10.65
C HIS A 102 17.36 -24.06 -9.64
N ALA A 103 16.38 -23.26 -10.04
CA ALA A 103 15.03 -23.29 -9.46
C ALA A 103 14.06 -22.48 -10.34
N ALA A 104 13.18 -23.14 -11.10
CA ALA A 104 12.20 -22.47 -11.95
C ALA A 104 10.80 -23.02 -11.66
N SER A 105 9.92 -22.20 -11.08
CA SER A 105 8.46 -22.38 -11.08
C SER A 105 7.75 -21.07 -10.71
N PRO A 106 6.49 -20.86 -11.12
CA PRO A 106 6.10 -19.58 -11.70
C PRO A 106 5.22 -18.70 -10.79
N CYS A 107 5.41 -17.39 -10.89
CA CYS A 107 4.42 -16.40 -10.44
C CYS A 107 3.63 -15.88 -11.65
N ASN A 108 2.39 -16.34 -11.80
CA ASN A 108 1.43 -15.67 -12.67
C ASN A 108 0.87 -14.44 -11.95
N LYS A 109 0.84 -13.31 -12.67
CA LYS A 109 0.12 -12.09 -12.25
C LYS A 109 -1.39 -12.28 -12.40
N PRO A 110 -2.15 -11.43 -11.70
CA PRO A 110 -3.32 -10.82 -12.30
C PRO A 110 -3.38 -9.30 -12.16
N GLN A 111 -3.98 -8.66 -13.18
CA GLN A 111 -4.47 -7.29 -13.12
C GLN A 111 -6.00 -7.34 -13.26
N SER A 112 -6.73 -6.51 -12.50
CA SER A 112 -7.61 -5.47 -13.05
C SER A 112 -8.39 -4.76 -11.93
N PHE A 113 -8.67 -3.48 -12.14
CA PHE A 113 -9.61 -2.69 -11.33
C PHE A 113 -10.87 -2.37 -12.17
N PRO A 114 -12.02 -2.07 -11.54
CA PRO A 114 -13.32 -2.43 -12.12
C PRO A 114 -13.98 -1.37 -13.01
N GLN A 115 -14.86 -1.85 -13.90
CA GLN A 115 -15.89 -1.05 -14.56
C GLN A 115 -17.04 -0.69 -13.58
N ARG A 116 -17.78 0.37 -13.91
CA ARG A 116 -18.93 0.85 -13.11
C ARG A 116 -20.05 -0.20 -12.96
N GLY A 117 -20.57 -0.35 -11.74
CA GLY A 117 -22.02 -0.52 -11.54
C GLY A 117 -22.58 -1.91 -11.20
N ARG A 118 -21.78 -2.96 -11.01
CA ARG A 118 -22.23 -4.23 -10.41
C ARG A 118 -21.26 -4.73 -9.36
N ALA A 119 -21.79 -5.28 -8.27
CA ALA A 119 -20.98 -5.99 -7.29
C ALA A 119 -20.29 -7.20 -7.95
N PRO A 120 -19.00 -7.46 -7.67
CA PRO A 120 -18.29 -8.61 -8.23
C PRO A 120 -18.95 -9.92 -7.78
N VAL A 121 -19.11 -10.85 -8.72
CA VAL A 121 -19.72 -12.17 -8.48
C VAL A 121 -18.67 -13.24 -8.71
N LEU A 122 -18.41 -14.06 -7.70
CA LEU A 122 -17.43 -15.13 -7.79
C LEU A 122 -17.89 -16.20 -8.80
N PRO A 123 -17.06 -16.58 -9.81
CA PRO A 123 -17.47 -17.59 -10.79
C PRO A 123 -17.83 -18.94 -10.14
N ALA A 124 -18.87 -19.61 -10.64
CA ALA A 124 -19.40 -20.85 -10.04
C ALA A 124 -18.33 -21.95 -9.85
N ARG A 125 -17.38 -22.07 -10.79
CA ARG A 125 -16.22 -22.97 -10.67
C ARG A 125 -15.36 -22.66 -9.45
N VAL A 126 -15.08 -21.38 -9.20
CA VAL A 126 -14.26 -20.94 -8.07
C VAL A 126 -15.02 -21.13 -6.76
N LYS A 127 -16.33 -20.89 -6.75
CA LYS A 127 -17.21 -21.21 -5.61
C LYS A 127 -17.19 -22.71 -5.28
N ALA A 128 -17.19 -23.59 -6.29
CA ALA A 128 -17.05 -25.04 -6.11
C ALA A 128 -15.66 -25.46 -5.58
N GLU A 129 -14.57 -24.81 -6.03
CA GLU A 129 -13.22 -25.05 -5.52
C GLU A 129 -13.06 -24.64 -4.05
N LEU A 130 -13.69 -23.55 -3.60
CA LEU A 130 -13.76 -23.18 -2.18
C LEU A 130 -14.54 -24.23 -1.36
N GLN A 131 -15.60 -24.81 -1.93
CA GLN A 131 -16.38 -25.87 -1.29
C GLN A 131 -15.65 -27.22 -1.25
N ASP A 132 -14.83 -27.54 -2.25
CA ASP A 132 -13.95 -28.72 -2.23
C ASP A 132 -12.82 -28.56 -1.21
N LEU A 133 -12.17 -27.40 -1.15
CA LEU A 133 -11.08 -27.15 -0.19
C LEU A 133 -11.53 -27.34 1.27
N LEU A 134 -12.69 -26.78 1.61
CA LEU A 134 -13.26 -26.84 2.96
C LEU A 134 -14.14 -28.09 3.19
N SER A 135 -14.16 -29.04 2.24
CA SER A 135 -14.91 -30.30 2.38
C SER A 135 -14.27 -31.32 3.33
N SER A 136 -12.97 -31.17 3.60
CA SER A 136 -12.19 -32.13 4.38
C SER A 136 -12.00 -31.70 5.84
N SER A 137 -11.86 -30.38 6.09
CA SER A 137 -11.75 -29.81 7.44
C SER A 137 -12.02 -28.30 7.42
N PRO A 138 -12.32 -27.68 8.58
CA PRO A 138 -12.15 -26.24 8.77
C PRO A 138 -10.69 -25.81 8.52
N LEU A 139 -10.49 -24.53 8.21
CA LEU A 139 -9.19 -24.00 7.76
C LEU A 139 -8.97 -22.58 8.27
N LEU A 140 -7.82 -22.29 8.91
CA LEU A 140 -7.47 -20.91 9.26
C LEU A 140 -7.20 -20.09 8.00
N LEU A 141 -7.71 -18.86 7.95
CA LEU A 141 -7.52 -17.93 6.84
C LEU A 141 -6.04 -17.66 6.55
N LEU A 142 -5.19 -17.68 7.58
CA LEU A 142 -3.73 -17.55 7.46
C LEU A 142 -3.06 -18.69 6.64
N ASP A 143 -3.67 -19.88 6.63
CA ASP A 143 -3.18 -21.05 5.88
C ASP A 143 -3.96 -21.29 4.58
N PHE A 144 -4.93 -20.42 4.26
CA PHE A 144 -5.81 -20.55 3.11
C PHE A 144 -5.03 -20.70 1.79
N ASP A 145 -4.09 -19.79 1.50
CA ASP A 145 -3.32 -19.84 0.24
C ASP A 145 -2.43 -21.08 0.14
N LYS A 146 -1.88 -21.55 1.27
CA LYS A 146 -1.07 -22.78 1.31
C LYS A 146 -1.93 -24.01 1.00
N ALA A 147 -3.12 -24.09 1.60
CA ALA A 147 -4.05 -25.19 1.39
C ALA A 147 -4.64 -25.17 -0.04
N PHE A 148 -5.07 -24.00 -0.53
CA PHE A 148 -5.59 -23.82 -1.89
C PHE A 148 -4.52 -24.18 -2.94
N PHE A 149 -3.28 -23.73 -2.75
CA PHE A 149 -2.16 -24.09 -3.63
C PHE A 149 -1.87 -25.59 -3.61
N ARG A 150 -1.84 -26.24 -2.44
CA ARG A 150 -1.64 -27.69 -2.30
C ARG A 150 -2.75 -28.49 -2.99
N ARG A 151 -4.00 -28.02 -2.98
CA ARG A 151 -5.16 -28.72 -3.55
C ARG A 151 -5.30 -28.50 -5.06
N PHE A 152 -5.04 -27.29 -5.56
CA PHE A 152 -5.35 -26.90 -6.95
C PHE A 152 -4.15 -26.47 -7.80
N GLY A 153 -2.92 -26.56 -7.27
CA GLY A 153 -1.68 -26.28 -8.00
C GLY A 153 -1.47 -24.81 -8.40
N ARG A 154 -2.24 -23.87 -7.82
CA ARG A 154 -2.18 -22.44 -8.15
C ARG A 154 -2.56 -21.57 -6.95
N ALA A 155 -2.04 -20.35 -6.88
CA ALA A 155 -2.44 -19.37 -5.88
C ALA A 155 -3.86 -18.85 -6.16
N PHE A 156 -4.62 -18.59 -5.10
CA PHE A 156 -5.94 -17.97 -5.20
C PHE A 156 -5.81 -16.49 -5.57
N GLN A 157 -6.52 -16.05 -6.60
CA GLN A 157 -6.31 -14.74 -7.21
C GLN A 157 -7.61 -13.93 -7.21
N TYR A 158 -8.03 -13.49 -6.02
CA TYR A 158 -9.30 -12.78 -5.81
C TYR A 158 -9.46 -11.52 -6.68
N THR A 159 -8.37 -10.84 -7.01
CA THR A 159 -8.35 -9.67 -7.90
C THR A 159 -8.69 -10.01 -9.37
N GLN A 160 -8.52 -11.25 -9.84
CA GLN A 160 -9.03 -11.67 -11.17
C GLN A 160 -10.56 -11.65 -11.25
N TYR A 161 -11.22 -11.82 -10.10
CA TYR A 161 -12.68 -11.93 -10.01
C TYR A 161 -13.33 -10.60 -9.57
N GLY A 162 -12.56 -9.51 -9.56
CA GLY A 162 -13.03 -8.16 -9.23
C GLY A 162 -13.13 -7.86 -7.72
N PHE A 163 -12.61 -8.71 -6.85
CA PHE A 163 -12.59 -8.48 -5.40
C PHE A 163 -11.28 -7.80 -4.97
N LEU A 164 -11.36 -6.92 -3.98
CA LEU A 164 -10.21 -6.15 -3.48
C LEU A 164 -9.43 -6.90 -2.39
N SER A 165 -10.07 -7.85 -1.70
CA SER A 165 -9.46 -8.68 -0.67
C SER A 165 -10.07 -10.08 -0.61
N MET A 166 -9.38 -11.00 0.09
CA MET A 166 -9.94 -12.31 0.42
C MET A 166 -11.18 -12.19 1.34
N PHE A 167 -11.26 -11.15 2.19
CA PHE A 167 -12.45 -10.89 3.01
C PHE A 167 -13.66 -10.49 2.16
N ASP A 168 -13.48 -9.75 1.06
CA ASP A 168 -14.58 -9.43 0.14
C ASP A 168 -15.10 -10.68 -0.58
N VAL A 169 -14.20 -11.60 -0.96
CA VAL A 169 -14.60 -12.92 -1.48
C VAL A 169 -15.43 -13.66 -0.43
N LEU A 170 -14.93 -13.80 0.81
CA LEU A 170 -15.65 -14.48 1.90
C LEU A 170 -17.02 -13.84 2.18
N ARG A 171 -17.11 -12.51 2.09
CA ARG A 171 -18.38 -11.77 2.21
C ARG A 171 -19.35 -12.08 1.06
N SER A 172 -18.84 -12.24 -0.16
CA SER A 172 -19.64 -12.63 -1.34
C SER A 172 -20.13 -14.08 -1.32
N VAL A 173 -19.45 -14.95 -0.55
CA VAL A 173 -19.82 -16.37 -0.38
C VAL A 173 -20.25 -16.71 1.05
N SER A 174 -20.74 -15.71 1.80
CA SER A 174 -21.26 -15.88 3.16
C SER A 174 -22.52 -16.75 3.21
N ASP A 175 -23.09 -17.12 2.07
CA ASP A 175 -24.17 -18.11 1.93
C ASP A 175 -23.66 -19.56 2.10
N ILE A 176 -22.37 -19.83 1.87
CA ILE A 176 -21.77 -21.17 1.96
C ILE A 176 -20.68 -21.30 3.04
N ILE A 177 -19.94 -20.24 3.37
CA ILE A 177 -18.82 -20.26 4.33
C ILE A 177 -19.14 -19.36 5.52
N VAL A 178 -18.84 -19.85 6.73
CA VAL A 178 -18.81 -19.07 7.97
C VAL A 178 -17.35 -18.73 8.30
N VAL A 179 -17.15 -17.53 8.85
CA VAL A 179 -15.87 -17.07 9.38
C VAL A 179 -16.01 -16.89 10.89
N GLU A 180 -15.32 -17.72 11.66
CA GLU A 180 -15.35 -17.72 13.13
C GLU A 180 -14.04 -17.12 13.66
N GLN A 181 -14.09 -16.28 14.69
CA GLN A 181 -12.88 -15.68 15.26
C GLN A 181 -12.36 -16.52 16.42
N THR A 182 -11.14 -17.03 16.27
CA THR A 182 -10.47 -17.88 17.27
C THR A 182 -9.22 -17.19 17.83
N ARG A 183 -8.64 -17.74 18.90
CA ARG A 183 -7.34 -17.29 19.44
C ARG A 183 -6.18 -17.41 18.44
N ALA A 184 -6.34 -18.21 17.37
CA ALA A 184 -5.37 -18.39 16.29
C ALA A 184 -5.72 -17.57 15.02
N GLY A 185 -6.76 -16.72 15.08
CA GLY A 185 -7.26 -15.92 13.96
C GLY A 185 -8.58 -16.45 13.38
N SER A 186 -8.93 -15.99 12.17
CA SER A 186 -10.18 -16.32 11.50
C SER A 186 -10.18 -17.75 10.96
N LEU A 187 -11.12 -18.58 11.42
CA LEU A 187 -11.35 -19.95 10.97
C LEU A 187 -12.49 -19.99 9.93
N LEU A 188 -12.29 -20.73 8.85
CA LEU A 188 -13.23 -20.89 7.75
C LEU A 188 -13.90 -22.27 7.82
N THR A 189 -15.24 -22.28 7.88
CA THR A 189 -16.04 -23.52 8.02
C THR A 189 -17.19 -23.49 7.00
N LEU A 190 -17.46 -24.59 6.29
CA LEU A 190 -18.65 -24.66 5.42
C LEU A 190 -19.93 -24.80 6.25
N LYS A 191 -20.95 -24.01 5.92
CA LYS A 191 -22.27 -24.02 6.59
C LYS A 191 -22.92 -25.42 6.63
N LYS A 192 -22.66 -26.27 5.63
CA LYS A 192 -23.17 -27.65 5.60
C LYS A 192 -22.68 -28.51 6.78
N TYR A 193 -21.50 -28.23 7.36
CA TYR A 193 -21.01 -28.98 8.52
C TYR A 193 -21.66 -28.51 9.83
N LEU A 194 -22.03 -27.23 9.93
CA LEU A 194 -22.78 -26.69 11.08
C LEU A 194 -24.22 -27.24 11.15
N ALA A 195 -24.75 -27.76 10.04
CA ALA A 195 -25.99 -28.55 10.03
C ALA A 195 -25.73 -29.98 10.53
N SER A 196 -24.68 -30.66 10.04
CA SER A 196 -24.37 -32.03 10.44
C SER A 196 -23.87 -32.20 11.88
N GLU A 197 -23.36 -31.14 12.51
CA GLU A 197 -23.02 -31.13 13.94
C GLU A 197 -24.29 -31.06 14.82
N LYS A 198 -25.40 -30.49 14.33
CA LYS A 198 -26.69 -30.51 15.03
C LYS A 198 -27.46 -31.81 14.88
N GLU A 199 -27.21 -32.59 13.82
CA GLU A 199 -27.84 -33.90 13.59
C GLU A 199 -27.02 -35.08 14.15
N LYS A 200 -25.89 -34.81 14.82
CA LYS A 200 -25.07 -35.85 15.50
C LYS A 200 -25.35 -36.01 16.99
N GLU A 201 -26.25 -35.21 17.56
CA GLU A 201 -26.65 -35.30 18.98
C GLU A 201 -28.05 -35.92 19.17
N GLU A 202 -28.73 -36.37 18.10
CA GLU A 202 -30.03 -37.06 18.17
C GLU A 202 -30.09 -38.35 17.32
N VAL A 203 -29.69 -39.49 17.90
CA VAL A 203 -30.26 -40.82 17.57
C VAL A 203 -30.42 -41.61 18.89
N PRO A 204 -31.59 -42.21 19.19
CA PRO A 204 -31.90 -42.70 20.52
C PRO A 204 -31.38 -44.13 20.78
N GLN A 205 -30.88 -44.39 21.99
CA GLN A 205 -30.69 -45.75 22.50
C GLN A 205 -31.84 -46.15 23.44
N ALA A 206 -32.57 -47.17 23.03
CA ALA A 206 -33.58 -47.83 23.86
C ALA A 206 -32.94 -48.66 24.98
N VAL A 207 -33.64 -48.73 26.11
CA VAL A 207 -33.33 -49.59 27.27
C VAL A 207 -33.37 -51.08 26.93
N PRO A 208 -32.68 -51.90 27.72
CA PRO A 208 -33.44 -52.86 28.54
C PRO A 208 -33.15 -52.73 30.05
N ALA A 209 -34.11 -53.20 30.86
CA ALA A 209 -34.13 -53.11 32.32
C ALA A 209 -33.67 -54.41 33.03
N VAL A 210 -33.85 -54.41 34.37
CA VAL A 210 -33.61 -55.46 35.41
C VAL A 210 -32.25 -55.31 36.13
N GLU A 211 -32.12 -55.30 37.47
CA GLU A 211 -33.11 -55.40 38.58
C GLU A 211 -33.03 -54.20 39.58
N LYS A 212 -33.22 -54.41 40.91
CA LYS A 212 -33.38 -53.36 41.95
C LYS A 212 -32.96 -53.85 43.39
N PRO A 213 -33.39 -53.25 44.54
CA PRO A 213 -32.51 -52.71 45.61
C PRO A 213 -32.53 -53.56 46.92
N PRO A 214 -32.10 -53.06 48.12
CA PRO A 214 -32.86 -52.14 49.00
C PRO A 214 -32.00 -50.97 49.60
N SER A 215 -32.43 -49.82 50.15
CA SER A 215 -33.68 -49.20 50.65
C SER A 215 -33.84 -49.08 52.18
N GLN A 216 -33.96 -47.84 52.70
CA GLN A 216 -34.75 -47.29 53.85
C GLN A 216 -34.10 -45.93 54.26
N GLY A 217 -34.83 -44.82 54.47
CA GLY A 217 -35.75 -44.49 55.58
C GLY A 217 -35.00 -43.58 56.59
N THR A 218 -35.50 -42.49 57.20
CA THR A 218 -36.88 -42.13 57.59
C THR A 218 -36.96 -40.63 58.00
N GLU A 219 -37.86 -39.86 57.36
CA GLU A 219 -38.82 -38.84 57.89
C GLU A 219 -38.44 -37.54 58.66
N ASN A 220 -39.45 -36.64 58.70
CA ASN A 220 -39.47 -35.28 59.25
C ASN A 220 -39.98 -35.26 60.71
N PHE A 221 -39.70 -34.19 61.49
CA PHE A 221 -40.71 -33.16 61.85
C PHE A 221 -40.10 -31.95 62.60
N CYS A 222 -40.90 -30.88 62.71
CA CYS A 222 -40.57 -29.57 63.30
C CYS A 222 -40.73 -29.54 64.84
N LEU A 223 -40.04 -28.61 65.53
CA LEU A 223 -40.65 -27.78 66.59
C LEU A 223 -39.76 -26.57 66.98
N THR A 224 -40.40 -25.52 67.49
CA THR A 224 -39.85 -24.19 67.83
C THR A 224 -39.45 -24.04 69.30
N ALA A 225 -38.45 -23.20 69.60
CA ALA A 225 -38.36 -22.46 70.87
C ALA A 225 -37.54 -21.16 70.70
N GLU A 226 -38.02 -20.07 71.30
CA GLU A 226 -37.30 -18.80 71.44
C GLU A 226 -36.51 -18.80 72.76
N GLU A 227 -35.40 -18.05 72.85
CA GLU A 227 -35.04 -17.38 74.11
C GLU A 227 -34.15 -16.15 73.85
N LYS A 228 -34.45 -15.05 74.56
CA LYS A 228 -33.75 -13.76 74.47
C LYS A 228 -32.83 -13.56 75.68
N SER A 229 -31.64 -13.01 75.48
CA SER A 229 -31.04 -12.05 76.43
C SER A 229 -29.91 -11.22 75.80
N GLU A 230 -29.91 -9.93 76.13
CA GLU A 230 -28.85 -8.94 75.93
C GLU A 230 -28.44 -8.41 77.34
N PRO A 231 -27.44 -7.53 77.48
CA PRO A 231 -26.08 -7.58 76.94
C PRO A 231 -25.03 -7.36 78.05
N VAL A 232 -23.73 -7.46 77.74
CA VAL A 232 -22.65 -6.86 78.55
C VAL A 232 -21.63 -6.20 77.63
N GLU A 233 -21.36 -4.91 77.84
CA GLU A 233 -20.35 -4.15 77.10
C GLU A 233 -18.93 -4.49 77.58
N THR A 234 -18.00 -4.61 76.64
CA THR A 234 -16.57 -4.37 76.91
C THR A 234 -15.96 -3.63 75.73
N GLN A 235 -15.29 -2.51 76.00
CA GLN A 235 -14.79 -1.59 74.97
C GLN A 235 -13.65 -2.22 74.16
N ALA A 236 -13.87 -2.38 72.85
CA ALA A 236 -12.81 -2.66 71.89
C ALA A 236 -12.33 -1.35 71.26
N VAL A 237 -11.03 -1.07 71.33
CA VAL A 237 -10.41 0.02 70.59
C VAL A 237 -10.44 -0.28 69.09
N ASP A 238 -10.95 0.67 68.29
CA ASP A 238 -11.20 0.48 66.87
C ASP A 238 -9.89 0.47 66.06
N LEU A 239 -9.36 -0.73 65.82
CA LEU A 239 -8.26 -1.00 64.89
C LEU A 239 -8.75 -1.10 63.42
N GLY A 240 -10.05 -0.98 63.16
CA GLY A 240 -10.65 -1.11 61.83
C GLY A 240 -10.50 0.14 60.97
N ASP A 241 -10.50 1.33 61.56
CA ASP A 241 -10.47 2.59 60.80
C ASP A 241 -9.12 2.81 60.06
N GLY A 242 -8.00 2.44 60.70
CA GLY A 242 -6.67 2.50 60.06
C GLY A 242 -6.48 1.49 58.93
N LEU A 243 -7.11 0.31 59.02
CA LEU A 243 -7.08 -0.71 57.97
C LEU A 243 -7.93 -0.31 56.77
N LYS A 244 -9.08 0.34 57.00
CA LYS A 244 -9.90 0.94 55.93
C LYS A 244 -9.17 2.10 55.26
N GLN A 245 -8.58 3.03 56.01
CA GLN A 245 -7.83 4.14 55.42
C GLN A 245 -6.63 3.67 54.57
N LEU A 246 -5.95 2.59 54.97
CA LEU A 246 -4.91 1.97 54.14
C LEU A 246 -5.49 1.33 52.87
N GLN A 247 -6.59 0.57 52.98
CA GLN A 247 -7.25 -0.03 51.82
C GLN A 247 -7.86 1.01 50.88
N ASP A 248 -8.47 2.08 51.38
CA ASP A 248 -9.01 3.19 50.58
C ASP A 248 -7.88 4.01 49.93
N LEU A 249 -6.72 4.14 50.59
CA LEU A 249 -5.54 4.78 50.00
C LEU A 249 -4.88 3.88 48.94
N GLU A 250 -4.78 2.57 49.18
CA GLU A 250 -4.34 1.58 48.18
C GLU A 250 -5.31 1.51 47.01
N GLN A 251 -6.62 1.53 47.24
CA GLN A 251 -7.64 1.56 46.20
C GLN A 251 -7.62 2.88 45.44
N SER A 252 -7.41 4.03 46.11
CA SER A 252 -7.23 5.34 45.46
C SER A 252 -5.92 5.41 44.65
N LEU A 253 -4.84 4.79 45.13
CA LEU A 253 -3.58 4.67 44.39
C LEU A 253 -3.72 3.72 43.20
N LEU A 254 -4.41 2.60 43.37
CA LEU A 254 -4.70 1.64 42.32
C LEU A 254 -5.61 2.25 41.25
N ASP A 255 -6.66 2.96 41.64
CA ASP A 255 -7.52 3.71 40.73
C ASP A 255 -6.73 4.83 40.02
N LYS A 256 -5.80 5.53 40.69
CA LYS A 256 -4.90 6.50 40.04
C LYS A 256 -3.92 5.86 39.07
N LEU A 257 -3.39 4.67 39.39
CA LEU A 257 -2.53 3.85 38.51
C LEU A 257 -3.32 3.29 37.31
N ILE A 258 -4.62 3.02 37.47
CA ILE A 258 -5.54 2.61 36.40
C ILE A 258 -6.01 3.81 35.56
N MET A 259 -6.04 5.03 36.14
CA MET A 259 -6.51 6.27 35.50
C MET A 259 -5.41 7.12 34.84
N THR A 260 -4.14 6.76 34.95
CA THR A 260 -3.16 7.17 33.94
C THR A 260 -3.34 6.28 32.71
N PRO A 261 -3.82 6.79 31.56
CA PRO A 261 -3.73 6.04 30.32
C PRO A 261 -2.25 5.92 29.96
N GLU A 262 -1.62 4.84 30.41
CA GLU A 262 -0.24 4.51 30.03
C GLU A 262 -0.17 4.51 28.50
N ILE A 263 0.63 5.45 27.96
CA ILE A 263 0.81 5.60 26.53
C ILE A 263 1.24 4.24 25.98
N PRO A 264 0.54 3.65 25.00
CA PRO A 264 0.81 2.28 24.58
C PRO A 264 2.30 2.07 24.30
N PRO A 265 2.91 0.94 24.71
CA PRO A 265 4.37 0.76 24.64
C PRO A 265 4.92 0.71 23.20
N ASP A 266 4.03 0.59 22.21
CA ASP A 266 4.33 0.68 20.78
C ASP A 266 3.84 1.98 20.13
N ALA A 267 3.40 2.97 20.91
CA ALA A 267 3.16 4.33 20.44
C ALA A 267 4.49 5.08 20.21
N VAL A 268 4.45 6.02 19.28
CA VAL A 268 5.56 6.91 18.97
C VAL A 268 5.50 8.14 19.85
N GLN A 269 6.59 8.41 20.57
CA GLN A 269 6.82 9.63 21.34
C GLN A 269 7.90 10.46 20.62
N ASP A 270 9.19 10.24 20.90
CA ASP A 270 10.30 11.12 20.44
C ASP A 270 10.95 10.77 19.09
N LYS A 271 10.23 10.09 18.17
CA LYS A 271 10.81 9.62 16.89
C LYS A 271 10.32 10.43 15.70
N SER A 272 11.26 10.75 14.81
CA SER A 272 11.00 11.38 13.50
C SER A 272 10.77 10.30 12.43
N LEU A 273 10.09 10.65 11.33
CA LEU A 273 10.07 9.82 10.13
C LEU A 273 11.42 9.90 9.41
N CYS A 274 11.84 8.79 8.81
CA CYS A 274 12.94 8.78 7.85
C CYS A 274 12.50 9.44 6.54
N SER A 275 13.40 10.17 5.87
CA SER A 275 13.18 10.61 4.49
C SER A 275 13.37 9.47 3.50
N LEU A 276 12.80 9.60 2.30
CA LEU A 276 13.19 8.77 1.15
C LEU A 276 14.70 8.93 0.85
N PRO A 277 15.37 7.90 0.27
CA PRO A 277 16.76 8.03 -0.15
C PRO A 277 16.89 9.12 -1.24
N PRO A 278 17.94 9.96 -1.21
CA PRO A 278 18.15 10.99 -2.22
C PRO A 278 18.26 10.41 -3.63
N LEU A 279 17.58 11.03 -4.59
CA LEU A 279 17.68 10.67 -6.00
C LEU A 279 19.02 11.11 -6.61
N GLU A 280 19.56 10.29 -7.52
CA GLU A 280 20.82 10.58 -8.21
C GLU A 280 20.68 11.69 -9.26
N ARG A 281 21.69 12.57 -9.37
CA ARG A 281 21.73 13.64 -10.37
C ARG A 281 21.62 13.07 -11.78
N ARG A 282 20.72 13.65 -12.58
CA ARG A 282 20.33 13.26 -13.95
C ARG A 282 19.52 11.96 -14.06
N CYS A 283 19.03 11.37 -12.96
CA CYS A 283 18.09 10.27 -13.09
C CYS A 283 16.73 10.74 -13.63
N LEU A 284 16.07 9.86 -14.37
CA LEU A 284 14.68 10.01 -14.78
C LEU A 284 13.80 9.25 -13.79
N VAL A 285 12.78 9.91 -13.25
CA VAL A 285 11.86 9.33 -12.27
C VAL A 285 10.41 9.64 -12.65
N GLY A 286 9.53 8.65 -12.61
CA GLY A 286 8.09 8.88 -12.77
C GLY A 286 7.54 9.51 -11.48
N VAL A 287 6.83 10.64 -11.60
CA VAL A 287 6.37 11.44 -10.45
C VAL A 287 4.95 11.97 -10.64
N SER A 288 4.23 12.13 -9.54
CA SER A 288 3.00 12.94 -9.45
C SER A 288 3.26 14.16 -8.58
N VAL A 289 2.59 15.28 -8.87
CA VAL A 289 2.69 16.50 -8.06
C VAL A 289 1.44 16.60 -7.20
N GLU A 290 1.61 16.51 -5.88
CA GLU A 290 0.52 16.35 -4.91
C GLU A 290 0.05 17.68 -4.33
N PHE A 291 0.98 18.58 -4.01
CA PHE A 291 0.67 19.88 -3.42
C PHE A 291 1.53 20.99 -4.02
N ILE A 292 0.89 22.12 -4.39
CA ILE A 292 1.54 23.22 -5.12
C ILE A 292 1.26 24.55 -4.42
N ILE A 293 2.32 25.16 -3.90
CA ILE A 293 2.33 26.56 -3.43
C ILE A 293 2.77 27.48 -4.58
N SER A 294 3.90 27.15 -5.24
CA SER A 294 4.42 27.87 -6.41
C SER A 294 5.32 26.97 -7.28
N PRO A 295 5.76 27.39 -8.48
CA PRO A 295 6.74 26.66 -9.28
C PRO A 295 8.11 26.44 -8.58
N SER A 296 8.43 27.21 -7.53
CA SER A 296 9.63 26.97 -6.68
C SER A 296 9.32 26.28 -5.35
N GLN A 297 8.07 25.92 -5.08
CA GLN A 297 7.67 25.27 -3.84
C GLN A 297 6.44 24.39 -4.08
N PHE A 298 6.69 23.10 -4.32
CA PHE A 298 5.67 22.07 -4.46
C PHE A 298 6.18 20.75 -3.88
N TYR A 299 5.30 19.76 -3.76
CA TYR A 299 5.63 18.44 -3.23
C TYR A 299 5.24 17.37 -4.24
N ILE A 300 6.08 16.35 -4.38
CA ILE A 300 5.86 15.24 -5.30
C ILE A 300 5.83 13.90 -4.57
N HIS A 301 5.20 12.91 -5.21
CA HIS A 301 5.46 11.49 -4.97
C HIS A 301 6.31 10.91 -6.09
N ILE A 302 7.09 9.89 -5.74
CA ILE A 302 7.66 8.96 -6.72
C ILE A 302 6.60 7.92 -7.06
N CYS A 303 6.32 7.72 -8.34
CA CYS A 303 5.39 6.71 -8.83
C CYS A 303 6.13 5.38 -9.03
N SER A 304 6.28 4.60 -7.96
CA SER A 304 6.86 3.26 -8.00
C SER A 304 6.25 2.32 -6.95
N ARG A 305 6.34 1.01 -7.22
CA ARG A 305 5.89 -0.07 -6.31
C ARG A 305 6.47 0.00 -4.91
N GLU A 306 7.64 0.61 -4.75
CA GLU A 306 8.33 0.74 -3.46
C GLU A 306 7.88 1.99 -2.67
N THR A 307 6.98 2.78 -3.24
CA THR A 307 6.56 4.13 -2.77
C THR A 307 5.04 4.27 -2.79
N SER A 308 4.42 4.70 -3.90
CA SER A 308 2.95 4.85 -4.04
C SER A 308 2.14 3.66 -3.52
N ASP A 309 2.51 2.44 -3.91
CA ASP A 309 1.75 1.24 -3.59
C ASP A 309 1.86 0.93 -2.08
N LYS A 310 3.08 1.04 -1.52
CA LYS A 310 3.34 0.84 -0.09
C LYS A 310 2.71 1.92 0.80
N LEU A 311 2.55 3.15 0.30
CA LEU A 311 1.80 4.19 1.01
C LEU A 311 0.33 3.80 1.15
N GLN A 312 -0.28 3.29 0.06
CA GLN A 312 -1.66 2.81 0.07
C GLN A 312 -1.83 1.60 1.00
N ASP A 313 -0.92 0.63 0.96
CA ASP A 313 -0.92 -0.53 1.86
C ASP A 313 -0.86 -0.08 3.34
N MET A 314 0.08 0.81 3.70
CA MET A 314 0.20 1.35 5.05
C MET A 314 -1.07 2.10 5.49
N MET A 315 -1.66 2.93 4.62
CA MET A 315 -2.91 3.64 4.92
C MET A 315 -4.09 2.69 5.13
N PHE A 316 -4.15 1.59 4.38
CA PHE A 316 -5.15 0.55 4.54
C PHE A 316 -4.98 -0.22 5.85
N GLU A 317 -3.74 -0.57 6.23
CA GLU A 317 -3.42 -1.15 7.54
C GLU A 317 -3.80 -0.20 8.70
N MET A 318 -3.43 1.08 8.60
CA MET A 318 -3.80 2.11 9.58
C MET A 318 -5.32 2.23 9.69
N ARG A 319 -6.04 2.25 8.55
CA ARG A 319 -7.50 2.26 8.53
C ARG A 319 -8.09 1.05 9.25
N GLN A 320 -7.60 -0.17 8.99
CA GLN A 320 -8.09 -1.36 9.71
C GLN A 320 -7.80 -1.30 11.22
N CYS A 321 -6.61 -0.82 11.60
CA CYS A 321 -6.18 -0.74 12.99
C CYS A 321 -7.00 0.28 13.80
N TYR A 322 -7.03 1.54 13.38
CA TYR A 322 -7.62 2.63 14.16
C TYR A 322 -9.14 2.81 13.95
N SER A 323 -9.76 2.14 12.96
CA SER A 323 -11.23 2.11 12.87
C SER A 323 -11.88 1.21 13.93
N ASN A 324 -11.12 0.31 14.56
CA ASN A 324 -11.61 -0.40 15.74
C ASN A 324 -11.58 0.54 16.95
N LYS A 325 -12.76 0.89 17.48
CA LYS A 325 -12.89 1.83 18.61
C LYS A 325 -12.07 1.42 19.83
N LEU A 326 -12.03 0.13 20.19
CA LEU A 326 -11.25 -0.35 21.34
C LEU A 326 -9.73 -0.19 21.16
N VAL A 327 -9.26 -0.14 19.91
CA VAL A 327 -7.87 0.20 19.58
C VAL A 327 -7.72 1.72 19.59
N SER A 328 -8.57 2.44 18.84
CA SER A 328 -8.54 3.89 18.70
C SER A 328 -8.52 4.61 20.05
N ASP A 329 -9.38 4.21 20.99
CA ASP A 329 -9.50 4.88 22.30
C ASP A 329 -8.23 4.73 23.16
N ARG A 330 -7.44 3.65 22.97
CA ARG A 330 -6.15 3.44 23.66
C ARG A 330 -5.01 4.32 23.13
N TYR A 331 -5.11 4.82 21.90
CA TYR A 331 -4.12 5.72 21.31
C TYR A 331 -4.56 7.19 21.39
N ILE A 332 -5.60 7.55 22.17
CA ILE A 332 -5.95 8.95 22.42
C ILE A 332 -4.74 9.68 23.01
N MET A 333 -4.41 10.83 22.44
CA MET A 333 -3.32 11.67 22.94
C MET A 333 -3.83 12.53 24.11
N PRO A 334 -3.18 12.51 25.29
CA PRO A 334 -3.46 13.48 26.34
C PRO A 334 -2.95 14.86 25.92
N GLU A 335 -3.57 15.93 26.43
CA GLU A 335 -3.27 17.31 26.04
C GLU A 335 -1.78 17.68 26.23
N SER A 336 -1.13 17.12 27.26
CA SER A 336 0.32 17.27 27.48
C SER A 336 1.20 16.79 26.32
N SER A 337 0.73 15.83 25.52
CA SER A 337 1.44 15.28 24.36
C SER A 337 1.05 15.95 23.03
N VAL A 338 0.11 16.90 23.03
CA VAL A 338 -0.29 17.65 21.83
C VAL A 338 0.62 18.87 21.68
N GLN A 339 1.85 18.64 21.20
CA GLN A 339 2.90 19.67 21.10
C GLN A 339 3.48 19.77 19.69
N PRO A 340 3.98 20.95 19.26
CA PRO A 340 4.72 21.13 18.01
C PRO A 340 5.84 20.10 17.84
N GLY A 341 5.98 19.55 16.62
CA GLY A 341 6.93 18.51 16.29
C GLY A 341 6.50 17.08 16.63
N GLN A 342 5.41 16.88 17.41
CA GLN A 342 4.92 15.54 17.73
C GLN A 342 4.41 14.83 16.47
N LEU A 343 4.99 13.67 16.18
CA LEU A 343 4.54 12.75 15.14
C LEU A 343 3.38 11.89 15.68
N CYS A 344 2.25 11.90 14.98
CA CYS A 344 1.03 11.21 15.36
C CYS A 344 0.26 10.76 14.09
N CYS A 345 -0.99 10.34 14.26
CA CYS A 345 -1.91 10.18 13.13
C CYS A 345 -3.23 10.91 13.37
N VAL A 346 -3.89 11.27 12.27
CA VAL A 346 -5.22 11.90 12.29
C VAL A 346 -6.17 11.09 11.41
N THR A 347 -7.42 10.96 11.84
CA THR A 347 -8.49 10.46 10.98
C THR A 347 -9.07 11.57 10.12
N ASP A 348 -9.29 11.30 8.82
CA ASP A 348 -10.11 12.12 7.95
C ASP A 348 -11.09 11.25 7.15
N SER A 349 -12.39 11.51 7.36
CA SER A 349 -13.48 10.63 6.95
C SER A 349 -13.28 9.18 7.46
N GLU A 350 -12.96 8.24 6.58
CA GLU A 350 -12.69 6.83 6.94
C GLU A 350 -11.19 6.47 6.87
N TRP A 351 -10.33 7.43 6.53
CA TRP A 351 -8.90 7.21 6.31
C TRP A 351 -8.09 7.73 7.50
N TRP A 352 -6.88 7.18 7.64
CA TRP A 352 -5.94 7.54 8.69
C TRP A 352 -4.61 7.91 8.06
N TYR A 353 -4.11 9.07 8.45
CA TYR A 353 -2.91 9.70 7.88
C TYR A 353 -1.87 9.91 8.96
N ARG A 354 -0.60 9.68 8.64
CA ARG A 354 0.50 10.16 9.49
C ARG A 354 0.56 11.68 9.38
N VAL A 355 0.73 12.36 10.50
CA VAL A 355 0.84 13.82 10.56
C VAL A 355 1.82 14.25 11.64
N VAL A 356 2.41 15.43 11.47
CA VAL A 356 3.24 16.08 12.47
C VAL A 356 2.53 17.34 12.92
N ILE A 357 2.37 17.55 14.23
CA ILE A 357 1.79 18.79 14.75
C ILE A 357 2.73 19.95 14.41
N HIS A 358 2.25 20.93 13.64
CA HIS A 358 3.02 22.13 13.31
C HIS A 358 2.89 23.15 14.44
N CYS A 359 1.65 23.54 14.77
CA CYS A 359 1.37 24.49 15.84
C CYS A 359 0.04 24.17 16.53
N VAL A 360 -0.12 24.65 17.76
CA VAL A 360 -1.42 24.62 18.47
C VAL A 360 -2.15 25.92 18.16
N VAL A 361 -3.34 25.80 17.55
CA VAL A 361 -4.13 26.95 17.10
C VAL A 361 -4.99 27.48 18.25
N ASN A 362 -5.63 26.57 19.00
CA ASN A 362 -6.45 26.88 20.17
C ASN A 362 -6.64 25.61 21.03
N ASP A 363 -7.49 25.68 22.06
CA ASP A 363 -7.79 24.56 22.97
C ASP A 363 -8.31 23.30 22.26
N LYS A 364 -8.96 23.43 21.09
CA LYS A 364 -9.63 22.34 20.36
C LYS A 364 -8.93 21.93 19.07
N GLU A 365 -8.09 22.80 18.51
CA GLU A 365 -7.56 22.67 17.15
C GLU A 365 -6.04 22.87 17.10
N VAL A 366 -5.43 22.14 16.18
CA VAL A 366 -4.01 22.22 15.84
C VAL A 366 -3.87 22.33 14.33
N GLU A 367 -2.79 22.96 13.86
CA GLU A 367 -2.36 22.81 12.48
C GLU A 367 -1.37 21.64 12.40
N VAL A 368 -1.56 20.77 11.41
CA VAL A 368 -0.73 19.58 11.21
C VAL A 368 -0.20 19.51 9.78
N PHE A 369 1.07 19.14 9.66
CA PHE A 369 1.73 18.83 8.40
C PHE A 369 1.51 17.36 8.04
N TYR A 370 1.21 17.09 6.77
CA TYR A 370 1.07 15.74 6.23
C TYR A 370 2.39 15.32 5.57
N PRO A 371 3.31 14.59 6.26
CA PRO A 371 4.60 14.19 5.70
C PRO A 371 4.52 13.26 4.49
N ASP A 372 3.34 12.70 4.25
CA ASP A 372 3.06 11.89 3.07
C ASP A 372 2.36 12.66 1.94
N TYR A 373 2.08 13.96 2.08
CA TYR A 373 1.40 14.78 1.04
C TYR A 373 1.94 16.20 0.87
N GLY A 374 2.69 16.74 1.84
CA GLY A 374 3.35 18.04 1.77
C GLY A 374 2.45 19.24 2.15
N ASN A 375 1.17 19.03 2.42
CA ASN A 375 0.25 20.09 2.80
C ASN A 375 0.10 20.23 4.33
N LEU A 376 -0.26 21.44 4.77
CA LEU A 376 -0.81 21.71 6.11
C LEU A 376 -2.34 21.59 6.09
N LYS A 377 -2.95 21.25 7.24
CA LYS A 377 -4.38 21.50 7.53
C LYS A 377 -4.59 21.76 9.02
N ILE A 378 -5.60 22.56 9.34
CA ILE A 378 -6.16 22.65 10.70
C ILE A 378 -7.07 21.43 10.94
N VAL A 379 -6.90 20.77 12.08
CA VAL A 379 -7.69 19.61 12.51
C VAL A 379 -8.04 19.68 13.99
N GLN A 380 -9.14 19.04 14.39
CA GLN A 380 -9.51 18.93 15.80
C GLN A 380 -8.59 17.94 16.54
N LYS A 381 -8.14 18.31 17.75
CA LYS A 381 -7.33 17.45 18.63
C LYS A 381 -8.00 16.11 18.92
N SER A 382 -9.33 16.09 19.02
CA SER A 382 -10.16 14.89 19.21
C SER A 382 -9.97 13.81 18.12
N ARG A 383 -9.50 14.20 16.92
CA ARG A 383 -9.23 13.31 15.78
C ARG A 383 -7.79 12.78 15.75
N LEU A 384 -6.91 13.29 16.61
CA LEU A 384 -5.53 12.82 16.73
C LEU A 384 -5.45 11.51 17.53
N ARG A 385 -4.51 10.65 17.16
CA ARG A 385 -4.09 9.48 17.91
C ARG A 385 -2.57 9.35 17.86
N PHE A 386 -1.97 8.77 18.89
CA PHE A 386 -0.57 8.36 18.85
C PHE A 386 -0.34 7.41 17.67
N LEU A 387 0.73 7.65 16.90
CA LEU A 387 1.13 6.75 15.83
C LEU A 387 1.74 5.48 16.43
N LYS A 388 1.35 4.31 15.95
CA LYS A 388 1.95 3.01 16.28
C LYS A 388 3.27 2.82 15.53
N TRP A 389 4.33 2.37 16.21
CA TRP A 389 5.71 2.28 15.72
C TRP A 389 5.83 1.46 14.43
N CYS A 390 4.99 0.44 14.19
CA CYS A 390 5.03 -0.30 12.92
C CYS A 390 4.94 0.61 11.68
N TYR A 391 4.23 1.73 11.77
CA TYR A 391 4.06 2.73 10.69
C TYR A 391 5.21 3.75 10.58
N LEU A 392 6.24 3.70 11.43
CA LEU A 392 7.51 4.44 11.24
C LEU A 392 8.44 3.77 10.24
N LYS A 393 8.27 2.47 9.97
CA LYS A 393 9.19 1.69 9.12
C LYS A 393 9.18 2.15 7.66
N PHE A 394 8.13 2.85 7.25
CA PHE A 394 7.98 3.40 5.93
C PHE A 394 8.42 4.88 5.91
N PRO A 395 9.25 5.34 4.95
CA PRO A 395 9.68 6.75 4.92
C PRO A 395 8.52 7.73 4.71
N ALA A 396 8.72 9.01 5.03
CA ALA A 396 7.84 10.10 4.60
C ALA A 396 7.86 10.21 3.05
N GLN A 397 6.68 10.22 2.40
CA GLN A 397 6.60 10.10 0.94
C GLN A 397 6.59 11.44 0.17
N ALA A 398 6.22 12.56 0.81
CA ALA A 398 6.25 13.85 0.13
C ALA A 398 7.68 14.39 0.03
N ILE A 399 8.18 14.56 -1.20
CA ILE A 399 9.48 15.18 -1.46
C ILE A 399 9.25 16.67 -1.77
N PRO A 400 9.83 17.61 -0.99
CA PRO A 400 9.75 19.04 -1.28
C PRO A 400 10.62 19.41 -2.48
N CYS A 401 10.07 20.20 -3.39
CA CYS A 401 10.62 20.44 -4.72
C CYS A 401 10.54 21.91 -5.18
N SER A 402 11.48 22.25 -6.07
CA SER A 402 11.45 23.45 -6.90
C SER A 402 11.70 23.03 -8.35
N LEU A 403 11.07 23.71 -9.32
CA LEU A 403 11.50 23.56 -10.71
C LEU A 403 12.95 24.04 -10.83
N ALA A 404 13.74 23.25 -11.55
CA ALA A 404 15.11 23.60 -11.87
C ALA A 404 15.15 24.76 -12.87
N TRP A 405 16.13 25.64 -12.69
CA TRP A 405 16.54 26.65 -13.67
C TRP A 405 15.45 27.65 -14.09
N VAL A 406 14.43 27.86 -13.26
CA VAL A 406 13.40 28.90 -13.46
C VAL A 406 13.32 29.83 -12.26
N LYS A 407 13.00 31.09 -12.54
CA LYS A 407 12.72 32.12 -11.53
C LYS A 407 11.52 32.97 -11.96
N PRO A 408 10.80 33.59 -11.01
CA PRO A 408 9.74 34.53 -11.35
C PRO A 408 10.27 35.75 -12.11
N VAL A 409 9.38 36.36 -12.91
CA VAL A 409 9.67 37.59 -13.68
C VAL A 409 9.92 38.78 -12.75
N GLU A 410 9.02 39.00 -11.78
CA GLU A 410 9.02 40.17 -10.89
C GLU A 410 9.37 39.82 -9.44
N GLY A 411 10.39 38.97 -9.24
CA GLY A 411 10.90 38.58 -7.92
C GLY A 411 10.03 37.58 -7.13
N THR A 412 8.70 37.63 -7.29
CA THR A 412 7.74 36.65 -6.74
C THR A 412 6.91 36.00 -7.82
N TRP A 413 6.52 34.73 -7.64
CA TRP A 413 5.67 34.01 -8.58
C TRP A 413 4.27 34.64 -8.66
N SER A 414 3.85 35.01 -9.87
CA SER A 414 2.50 35.53 -10.09
C SER A 414 1.44 34.44 -9.91
N SER A 415 0.21 34.85 -9.59
CA SER A 415 -0.93 33.94 -9.52
C SER A 415 -1.17 33.22 -10.86
N ALA A 416 -0.95 33.92 -11.99
CA ALA A 416 -1.05 33.33 -13.32
C ALA A 416 -0.02 32.23 -13.56
N ALA A 417 1.26 32.48 -13.22
CA ALA A 417 2.33 31.47 -13.32
C ALA A 417 2.03 30.22 -12.45
N THR A 418 1.50 30.45 -11.25
CA THR A 418 1.14 29.38 -10.31
C THR A 418 -0.08 28.58 -10.79
N LEU A 419 -1.08 29.24 -11.40
CA LEU A 419 -2.25 28.58 -11.99
C LEU A 419 -1.86 27.75 -13.22
N LEU A 420 -1.04 28.30 -14.12
CA LEU A 420 -0.51 27.58 -15.27
C LEU A 420 0.29 26.34 -14.85
N PHE A 421 1.15 26.47 -13.83
CA PHE A 421 1.87 25.32 -13.28
C PHE A 421 0.94 24.25 -12.66
N LYS A 422 -0.13 24.65 -11.97
CA LYS A 422 -1.17 23.73 -11.47
C LYS A 422 -1.89 23.01 -12.60
N GLU A 423 -2.25 23.71 -13.69
CA GLU A 423 -2.89 23.12 -14.87
C GLU A 423 -1.97 22.10 -15.55
N LEU A 424 -0.69 22.45 -15.75
CA LEU A 424 0.31 21.55 -16.32
C LEU A 424 0.47 20.25 -15.53
N CYS A 425 0.43 20.32 -14.19
CA CYS A 425 0.56 19.17 -13.30
C CYS A 425 -0.72 18.33 -13.13
N SER A 426 -1.91 18.87 -13.42
CA SER A 426 -3.18 18.33 -12.93
C SER A 426 -3.50 16.92 -13.41
N SER A 427 -3.53 15.97 -12.47
CA SER A 427 -3.88 14.55 -12.70
C SER A 427 -2.98 13.82 -13.71
N LYS A 428 -1.71 14.22 -13.82
CA LYS A 428 -0.74 13.60 -14.74
C LYS A 428 0.36 12.83 -14.02
N LEU A 429 0.77 11.72 -14.63
CA LEU A 429 2.06 11.10 -14.37
C LEU A 429 3.10 11.83 -15.23
N LEU A 430 4.09 12.44 -14.58
CA LEU A 430 5.13 13.22 -15.23
C LEU A 430 6.49 12.50 -15.14
N VAL A 431 7.43 12.90 -15.99
CA VAL A 431 8.84 12.53 -15.86
C VAL A 431 9.59 13.67 -15.18
N GLY A 432 10.14 13.39 -14.00
CA GLY A 432 11.09 14.24 -13.30
C GLY A 432 12.52 13.95 -13.75
N ILE A 433 13.25 14.97 -14.16
CA ILE A 433 14.70 14.91 -14.43
C ILE A 433 15.41 15.58 -13.26
N VAL A 434 16.11 14.81 -12.45
CA VAL A 434 16.77 15.32 -11.23
C VAL A 434 17.97 16.19 -11.59
N ASP A 435 18.01 17.44 -11.11
CA ASP A 435 19.20 18.28 -11.21
C ASP A 435 20.05 18.20 -9.94
N GLU A 436 19.56 18.64 -8.78
CA GLU A 436 20.32 18.60 -7.53
C GLU A 436 19.45 18.72 -6.27
N TYR A 437 19.99 18.38 -5.10
CA TYR A 437 19.39 18.70 -3.81
C TYR A 437 20.10 19.91 -3.18
N VAL A 438 19.34 20.94 -2.79
CA VAL A 438 19.84 22.11 -2.07
C VAL A 438 19.01 22.29 -0.80
N ASN A 439 19.65 22.30 0.37
CA ASN A 439 18.99 22.42 1.69
C ASN A 439 17.86 21.38 1.93
N GLY A 440 17.91 20.21 1.28
CA GLY A 440 16.86 19.18 1.36
C GLY A 440 15.76 19.31 0.30
N ILE A 441 15.68 20.44 -0.41
CA ILE A 441 14.77 20.66 -1.54
C ILE A 441 15.34 20.02 -2.81
N LEU A 442 14.54 19.20 -3.49
CA LEU A 442 14.87 18.61 -4.78
C LEU A 442 14.59 19.59 -5.92
N TYR A 443 15.65 20.00 -6.63
CA TYR A 443 15.55 20.71 -7.90
C TYR A 443 15.46 19.70 -9.04
N LEU A 444 14.39 19.78 -9.82
CA LEU A 444 14.13 18.91 -10.96
C LEU A 444 13.45 19.65 -12.11
N PHE A 445 13.65 19.18 -13.33
CA PHE A 445 12.78 19.55 -14.44
C PHE A 445 11.58 18.61 -14.46
N LEU A 446 10.39 19.13 -14.76
CA LEU A 446 9.21 18.34 -15.05
C LEU A 446 8.93 18.34 -16.55
N CYS A 447 8.62 17.16 -17.06
CA CYS A 447 8.23 16.91 -18.44
C CYS A 447 6.92 16.10 -18.47
N ASP A 448 5.96 16.54 -19.28
CA ASP A 448 4.78 15.75 -19.63
C ASP A 448 5.08 14.99 -20.93
N THR A 449 5.07 13.67 -20.84
CA THR A 449 5.34 12.73 -21.95
C THR A 449 4.08 11.96 -22.35
N SER A 450 2.88 12.52 -22.09
CA SER A 450 1.60 11.93 -22.51
C SER A 450 1.19 12.32 -23.95
N THR A 451 1.85 13.33 -24.51
CA THR A 451 1.69 13.81 -25.90
C THR A 451 2.71 13.16 -26.83
N GLU A 452 2.58 13.37 -28.15
CA GLU A 452 3.55 12.86 -29.14
C GLU A 452 4.92 13.56 -29.04
N GLU A 453 4.95 14.80 -28.54
CA GLU A 453 6.15 15.58 -28.23
C GLU A 453 6.28 15.75 -26.71
N ASP A 454 7.52 15.77 -26.21
CA ASP A 454 7.85 15.97 -24.79
C ASP A 454 7.63 17.45 -24.37
N VAL A 455 6.69 17.71 -23.45
CA VAL A 455 6.36 19.08 -23.00
C VAL A 455 7.09 19.42 -21.70
N TYR A 456 8.19 20.16 -21.84
CA TYR A 456 9.01 20.64 -20.72
C TYR A 456 8.41 21.88 -20.05
N PHE A 457 8.14 21.81 -18.74
CA PHE A 457 7.38 22.85 -18.05
C PHE A 457 8.12 24.20 -17.95
N HIS A 458 9.46 24.18 -17.94
CA HIS A 458 10.26 25.40 -17.95
C HIS A 458 10.12 26.18 -19.26
N CYS A 459 9.98 25.50 -20.40
CA CYS A 459 9.69 26.12 -21.70
C CYS A 459 8.30 26.75 -21.68
N VAL A 460 7.26 26.00 -21.27
CA VAL A 460 5.88 26.51 -21.25
C VAL A 460 5.74 27.74 -20.33
N LEU A 461 6.40 27.74 -19.17
CA LEU A 461 6.41 28.90 -18.27
C LEU A 461 7.20 30.09 -18.85
N GLN A 462 8.26 29.85 -19.64
CA GLN A 462 9.01 30.90 -20.32
C GLN A 462 8.21 31.52 -21.48
N ASP A 463 7.66 30.68 -22.37
CA ASP A 463 6.91 31.09 -23.56
C ASP A 463 5.60 31.79 -23.18
N GLY A 464 4.97 31.36 -22.08
CA GLY A 464 3.82 32.04 -21.47
C GLY A 464 4.17 33.32 -20.70
N GLY A 465 5.42 33.82 -20.75
CA GLY A 465 5.86 35.03 -20.04
C GLY A 465 5.76 34.93 -18.51
N CYS A 466 5.65 33.72 -17.95
CA CYS A 466 5.42 33.46 -16.54
C CYS A 466 6.71 33.24 -15.73
N ALA A 467 7.81 32.90 -16.40
CA ALA A 467 9.12 32.65 -15.81
C ALA A 467 10.27 33.20 -16.68
N HIS A 468 11.42 33.41 -16.04
CA HIS A 468 12.70 33.48 -16.73
C HIS A 468 13.48 32.19 -16.49
N VAL A 469 14.01 31.59 -17.56
CA VAL A 469 14.97 30.48 -17.44
C VAL A 469 16.36 31.04 -17.11
N CYS A 470 17.00 30.48 -16.09
CA CYS A 470 18.36 30.80 -15.66
C CYS A 470 19.17 29.51 -15.56
N GLY A 471 20.34 29.42 -16.19
CA GLY A 471 21.13 28.18 -16.31
C GLY A 471 21.75 27.60 -15.02
N GLU A 472 21.25 28.00 -13.85
CA GLU A 472 21.57 27.47 -12.53
C GLU A 472 20.42 27.76 -11.55
N ASN A 473 20.37 27.06 -10.41
CA ASN A 473 19.30 27.20 -9.43
C ASN A 473 19.51 28.42 -8.51
N VAL A 474 18.42 29.11 -8.16
CA VAL A 474 18.47 30.36 -7.37
C VAL A 474 19.22 30.18 -6.03
N LEU A 475 18.97 29.09 -5.30
CA LEU A 475 19.66 28.83 -4.03
C LEU A 475 21.13 28.38 -4.18
N SER A 476 21.54 27.82 -5.33
CA SER A 476 22.97 27.54 -5.57
C SER A 476 23.77 28.78 -5.97
N GLN A 477 23.12 29.84 -6.50
CA GLN A 477 23.72 31.17 -6.61
C GLN A 477 24.01 31.79 -5.24
N VAL A 478 23.06 31.69 -4.31
CA VAL A 478 23.19 32.24 -2.95
C VAL A 478 24.31 31.52 -2.20
N ARG A 479 24.31 30.17 -2.19
CA ARG A 479 25.40 29.37 -1.58
C ARG A 479 26.79 29.67 -2.14
N ARG A 480 26.94 29.99 -3.44
CA ARG A 480 28.24 30.40 -4.00
C ARG A 480 28.73 31.76 -3.49
N LYS A 481 27.82 32.64 -3.06
CA LYS A 481 28.13 33.94 -2.44
C LYS A 481 28.36 33.83 -0.92
N GLU A 482 27.74 32.86 -0.27
CA GLU A 482 27.75 32.67 1.19
C GLU A 482 28.71 31.56 1.69
N CYS A 483 29.61 31.07 0.85
CA CYS A 483 30.37 29.84 1.12
C CYS A 483 31.49 30.01 2.17
N ALA A 484 31.11 30.20 3.44
CA ALA A 484 31.99 30.26 4.61
C ALA A 484 31.30 29.90 5.95
N ALA A 485 30.41 28.89 6.01
CA ALA A 485 30.04 28.22 7.26
C ALA A 485 29.46 26.79 7.06
N GLU A 486 30.07 25.84 7.77
CA GLU A 486 29.52 24.61 8.37
C GLU A 486 28.81 23.51 7.54
N ARG A 487 29.03 22.26 7.97
CA ARG A 487 28.41 21.00 7.51
C ARG A 487 27.97 20.18 8.74
N GLU A 488 27.05 19.25 8.47
CA GLU A 488 26.52 18.18 9.37
C GLU A 488 25.38 18.69 10.27
N ASP A 489 24.15 18.16 10.26
CA ASP A 489 23.68 16.77 10.11
C ASP A 489 22.79 16.51 8.89
N ARG A 490 22.74 15.26 8.40
CA ARG A 490 21.95 14.89 7.20
C ARG A 490 21.28 13.51 7.28
N GLU A 491 20.50 13.26 8.32
CA GLU A 491 19.70 12.02 8.42
C GLU A 491 18.36 12.14 9.18
N ARG A 492 17.97 13.37 9.58
CA ARG A 492 16.71 13.65 10.29
C ARG A 492 15.93 14.76 9.57
N ILE A 493 14.62 14.59 9.45
CA ILE A 493 13.76 15.66 8.91
C ILE A 493 13.59 16.73 10.00
N ASP A 494 14.18 17.89 9.76
CA ASP A 494 13.94 19.10 10.54
C ASP A 494 12.62 19.75 10.08
N TRP A 495 11.55 19.52 10.83
CA TRP A 495 10.23 20.03 10.50
C TRP A 495 10.15 21.57 10.51
N ALA A 496 11.05 22.27 11.22
CA ALA A 496 11.12 23.73 11.18
C ALA A 496 11.74 24.28 9.89
N ARG A 497 12.27 23.42 9.01
CA ARG A 497 12.76 23.76 7.67
C ARG A 497 11.89 23.21 6.52
N VAL A 498 10.92 22.35 6.84
CA VAL A 498 10.05 21.68 5.84
C VAL A 498 8.64 22.28 5.79
N ILE A 499 8.27 23.05 6.83
CA ILE A 499 6.99 23.73 6.99
C ILE A 499 7.19 25.23 6.80
#